data_AF-A0A5M6ITN1-F1
#
_entry.id   AF-A0A5M6ITN1-F1
#
_cell.length_a   1.000
_cell.length_b   1.000
_cell.length_c   1.000
_cell.angle_alpha   90.00
_cell.angle_beta   90.00
_cell.angle_gamma   90.00
#
_symmetry.space_group_name_H-M   'P 1'
#
loop_
_entity.id
_entity.type
_entity.pdbx_description
1 polymer ?
#
loop_
_entity_poly.entity_id
_entity_poly.type
_entity_poly.pdbx_seq_one_letter_code
_entity_poly.pdbx_strand_id
1 'polypeptide(L)'
;MSIRKPISGYRLADTRQGDTLQAIALRELGDASKWSDLAALNNLLPPYVVDTLAELEDDAGDPPPGRVLLVGMPIKIPAPGPAPSGVLDVSDLFGTDLDLSGGLLSVSEAGDLQLVSGVPNLRQALHHRLETHTGELIFHPDYGQRFHELIGGPANPITNLLGASYVASCVRSDPRIANVRDTKAELRGDGIAVSATAVTIDGKPLPVGGE
;
A
#
# COMPACT_ATOMS: atom_id res chain seq x y z
N MET A 1 -21.37 6.09 2.11
CA MET A 1 -20.80 4.75 1.84
C MET A 1 -19.57 4.61 2.73
N SER A 2 -19.71 3.99 3.91
CA SER A 2 -18.66 3.95 4.92
C SER A 2 -17.80 2.70 4.70
N ILE A 3 -16.56 2.89 4.25
CA ILE A 3 -15.60 1.81 4.00
C ILE A 3 -15.10 1.34 5.37
N ARG A 4 -15.68 0.25 5.89
CA ARG A 4 -15.21 -0.39 7.12
C ARG A 4 -13.96 -1.20 6.80
N LYS A 5 -12.78 -0.62 7.03
CA LYS A 5 -11.52 -1.35 7.02
C LYS A 5 -11.43 -2.15 8.33
N PRO A 6 -11.37 -3.49 8.33
CA PRO A 6 -11.19 -4.25 9.56
C PRO A 6 -9.81 -3.93 10.13
N ILE A 7 -9.77 -3.26 11.27
CA ILE A 7 -8.51 -3.00 11.99
C ILE A 7 -8.23 -4.24 12.85
N SER A 8 -7.12 -4.92 12.55
CA SER A 8 -6.62 -6.03 13.35
C SER A 8 -5.98 -5.45 14.62
N GLY A 9 -6.65 -5.63 15.77
CA GLY A 9 -6.18 -5.18 17.09
C GLY A 9 -6.93 -3.98 17.68
N TYR A 10 -7.41 -4.13 18.92
CA TYR A 10 -7.89 -3.02 19.74
C TYR A 10 -7.19 -3.04 21.10
N ARG A 11 -6.90 -1.87 21.66
CA ARG A 11 -6.51 -1.70 23.06
C ARG A 11 -7.65 -1.07 23.85
N LEU A 12 -7.74 -1.39 25.13
CA LEU A 12 -8.68 -0.75 26.05
C LEU A 12 -8.00 0.48 26.67
N ALA A 13 -8.73 1.59 26.73
CA ALA A 13 -8.29 2.79 27.44
C ALA A 13 -9.38 3.24 28.41
N ASP A 14 -8.99 3.81 29.54
CA ASP A 14 -9.94 4.26 30.56
C ASP A 14 -10.52 5.63 30.19
N THR A 15 -11.82 5.79 30.41
CA THR A 15 -12.52 7.08 30.29
C THR A 15 -12.44 7.84 31.61
N ARG A 16 -12.16 9.16 31.55
CA ARG A 16 -12.06 10.05 32.72
C ARG A 16 -13.28 10.96 32.84
N GLN A 17 -13.49 11.51 34.03
CA GLN A 17 -14.59 12.45 34.29
C GLN A 17 -14.46 13.71 33.42
N GLY A 18 -15.53 14.07 32.73
CA GLY A 18 -15.53 15.17 31.75
C GLY A 18 -14.84 14.86 30.41
N ASP A 19 -14.47 13.60 30.14
CA ASP A 19 -13.92 13.22 28.83
C ASP A 19 -15.01 13.27 27.76
N THR A 20 -14.70 13.92 26.64
CA THR A 20 -15.47 13.79 25.40
C THR A 20 -14.80 12.78 24.47
N LEU A 21 -15.53 12.20 23.50
CA LEU A 21 -14.93 11.33 22.50
C LEU A 21 -13.81 12.04 21.72
N GLN A 22 -13.92 13.34 21.51
CA GLN A 22 -12.90 14.16 20.87
C GLN A 22 -11.63 14.26 21.74
N ALA A 23 -11.79 14.42 23.06
CA ALA A 23 -10.67 14.45 23.99
C ALA A 23 -9.95 13.09 24.06
N ILE A 24 -10.70 11.99 24.05
CA ILE A 24 -10.16 10.63 24.01
C ILE A 24 -9.43 10.38 22.68
N ALA A 25 -10.01 10.79 21.54
CA ALA A 25 -9.38 10.67 20.23
C ALA A 25 -8.07 11.47 20.15
N LEU A 26 -8.06 12.71 20.65
CA LEU A 26 -6.85 13.53 20.69
C LEU A 26 -5.77 12.89 21.57
N ARG A 27 -6.13 12.39 22.76
CA ARG A 27 -5.19 11.78 23.72
C ARG A 27 -4.58 10.49 23.20
N GLU A 28 -5.38 9.65 22.56
CA GLU A 28 -5.01 8.26 22.28
C GLU A 28 -4.63 8.00 20.83
N LEU A 29 -5.07 8.86 19.90
CA LEU A 29 -4.80 8.77 18.46
C LEU A 29 -4.03 9.99 17.92
N GLY A 30 -3.80 11.01 18.75
CA GLY A 30 -3.11 12.26 18.37
C GLY A 30 -3.94 13.18 17.46
N ASP A 31 -5.19 12.82 17.16
CA ASP A 31 -6.07 13.55 16.24
C ASP A 31 -7.51 13.50 16.74
N ALA A 32 -8.04 14.67 17.10
CA ALA A 32 -9.40 14.82 17.59
C ALA A 32 -10.46 14.43 16.55
N SER A 33 -10.15 14.54 15.25
CA SER A 33 -11.09 14.27 14.15
C SER A 33 -11.51 12.81 14.05
N LYS A 34 -10.74 11.90 14.65
CA LYS A 34 -10.98 10.44 14.67
C LYS A 34 -12.02 10.00 15.70
N TRP A 35 -12.71 10.94 16.35
CA TRP A 35 -13.77 10.64 17.31
C TRP A 35 -14.93 9.84 16.69
N SER A 36 -15.25 10.06 15.42
CA SER A 36 -16.30 9.35 14.69
C SER A 36 -15.95 7.87 14.47
N ASP A 37 -14.67 7.59 14.21
CA ASP A 37 -14.15 6.23 14.09
C ASP A 37 -14.21 5.49 15.44
N LEU A 38 -13.91 6.18 16.54
CA LEU A 38 -14.07 5.63 17.90
C LEU A 38 -15.54 5.33 18.23
N ALA A 39 -16.46 6.24 17.88
CA ALA A 39 -17.90 6.02 18.06
C ALA A 39 -18.38 4.80 17.27
N ALA A 40 -17.96 4.69 16.01
CA ALA A 40 -18.30 3.56 15.14
C ALA A 40 -17.71 2.23 15.65
N LEU A 41 -16.46 2.24 16.13
CA LEU A 41 -15.79 1.05 16.67
C LEU A 41 -16.46 0.51 17.93
N ASN A 42 -16.99 1.41 18.77
CA ASN A 42 -17.62 1.08 20.05
C ASN A 42 -19.17 1.03 19.97
N ASN A 43 -19.75 1.19 18.76
CA ASN A 43 -21.20 1.27 18.53
C ASN A 43 -21.91 2.33 19.40
N LEU A 44 -21.28 3.48 19.59
CA LEU A 44 -21.79 4.55 20.46
C LEU A 44 -22.80 5.44 19.74
N LEU A 45 -23.82 5.88 20.48
CA LEU A 45 -24.80 6.88 20.04
C LEU A 45 -24.69 8.13 20.94
N PRO A 46 -25.02 9.33 20.43
CA PRO A 46 -25.12 10.53 21.26
C PRO A 46 -26.09 10.26 22.42
N PRO A 47 -25.78 10.65 23.68
CA PRO A 47 -24.71 11.54 24.14
C PRO A 47 -23.29 10.94 24.32
N TYR A 48 -23.00 9.76 23.77
CA TYR A 48 -21.68 9.08 23.67
C TYR A 48 -20.98 8.73 25.00
N VAL A 49 -20.67 9.72 25.85
CA VAL A 49 -20.02 9.58 27.17
C VAL A 49 -20.79 10.41 28.18
N VAL A 50 -21.11 9.80 29.33
CA VAL A 50 -21.81 10.46 30.45
C VAL A 50 -21.07 10.24 31.76
N ASP A 51 -21.14 11.22 32.65
CA ASP A 51 -20.41 11.21 33.92
C ASP A 51 -21.20 10.46 35.01
N THR A 52 -22.53 10.41 34.92
CA THR A 52 -23.37 9.74 35.92
C THR A 52 -24.49 8.90 35.32
N LEU A 53 -24.88 7.83 36.02
CA LEU A 53 -26.04 6.99 35.66
C LEU A 53 -27.35 7.77 35.62
N ALA A 54 -27.47 8.85 36.41
CA ALA A 54 -28.63 9.73 36.40
C ALA A 54 -28.81 10.50 35.07
N GLU A 55 -27.73 10.70 34.30
CA GLU A 55 -27.77 11.31 32.96
C GLU A 55 -28.17 10.30 31.88
N LEU A 56 -28.20 9.00 32.22
CA LEU A 56 -28.70 7.93 31.36
C LEU A 56 -30.21 7.73 31.52
N GLU A 57 -30.80 8.16 32.63
CA GLU A 57 -32.23 8.03 32.88
C GLU A 57 -32.98 9.06 32.03
N ASP A 58 -33.55 8.63 30.89
CA ASP A 58 -34.58 9.40 30.20
C ASP A 58 -35.78 9.65 31.15
N ASP A 59 -36.57 10.70 30.93
CA ASP A 59 -37.82 11.00 31.66
C ASP A 59 -38.82 9.81 31.70
N ALA A 60 -38.59 8.77 30.89
CA ALA A 60 -39.36 7.53 30.79
C ALA A 60 -38.91 6.40 31.73
N GLY A 61 -37.79 6.53 32.46
CA GLY A 61 -37.31 5.54 33.44
C GLY A 61 -36.79 4.22 32.84
N ASP A 62 -36.53 4.17 31.53
CA ASP A 62 -35.97 3.01 30.85
C ASP A 62 -34.45 3.18 30.68
N PRO A 63 -33.63 2.15 30.96
CA PRO A 63 -32.18 2.25 30.78
C PRO A 63 -31.86 2.39 29.28
N PRO A 64 -30.99 3.33 28.87
CA PRO A 64 -30.70 3.55 27.48
C PRO A 64 -30.02 2.30 26.91
N PRO A 65 -30.22 2.00 25.61
CA PRO A 65 -29.56 0.86 24.99
C PRO A 65 -28.06 0.99 25.23
N GLY A 66 -27.38 -0.10 25.62
CA GLY A 66 -25.96 -0.16 26.03
C GLY A 66 -24.94 0.32 24.98
N ARG A 67 -25.11 1.56 24.53
CA ARG A 67 -24.51 2.30 23.41
C ARG A 67 -24.08 3.70 23.87
N VAL A 68 -24.17 3.99 25.17
CA VAL A 68 -23.59 5.17 25.82
C VAL A 68 -22.57 4.66 26.84
N LEU A 69 -21.38 5.26 26.87
CA LEU A 69 -20.33 4.88 27.82
C LEU A 69 -20.46 5.69 29.11
N LEU A 70 -20.45 5.00 30.25
CA LEU A 70 -20.26 5.63 31.53
C LEU A 70 -18.76 5.89 31.75
N VAL A 71 -18.43 7.04 32.32
CA VAL A 71 -17.05 7.33 32.77
C VAL A 71 -16.53 6.24 33.72
N GLY A 72 -15.29 5.82 33.50
CA GLY A 72 -14.65 4.70 34.19
C GLY A 72 -14.81 3.36 33.47
N MET A 73 -15.62 3.28 32.40
CA MET A 73 -15.64 2.10 31.54
C MET A 73 -14.55 2.16 30.48
N PRO A 74 -13.93 1.01 30.14
CA PRO A 74 -12.91 0.96 29.11
C PRO A 74 -13.53 1.17 27.72
N ILE A 75 -12.94 2.08 26.93
CA ILE A 75 -13.26 2.29 25.52
C ILE A 75 -12.28 1.53 24.63
N LYS A 76 -12.77 0.92 23.54
CA LYS A 76 -11.91 0.27 22.55
C LYS A 76 -11.28 1.33 21.65
N ILE A 77 -9.97 1.26 21.51
CA ILE A 77 -9.17 2.15 20.66
C ILE A 77 -8.47 1.29 19.62
N PRO A 78 -8.46 1.68 18.34
CA PRO A 78 -7.73 0.94 17.32
C PRO A 78 -6.24 0.93 17.67
N ALA A 79 -5.69 -0.26 17.85
CA ALA A 79 -4.26 -0.45 18.05
C ALA A 79 -3.65 -0.98 16.75
N PRO A 80 -2.39 -0.62 16.42
CA PRO A 80 -1.65 -1.38 15.43
C PRO A 80 -1.61 -2.82 15.91
N GLY A 81 -2.20 -3.74 15.12
CA GLY A 81 -2.12 -5.16 15.41
C GLY A 81 -0.66 -5.60 15.58
N PRO A 82 -0.39 -6.67 16.34
CA PRO A 82 0.95 -7.24 16.39
C PRO A 82 1.43 -7.46 14.96
N ALA A 83 2.65 -7.02 14.66
CA ALA A 83 3.27 -7.28 13.37
C ALA A 83 3.13 -8.79 13.09
N PRO A 84 2.64 -9.20 11.91
CA PRO A 84 2.42 -10.60 11.63
C PRO A 84 3.72 -11.35 11.89
N SER A 85 3.70 -12.20 12.92
CA SER A 85 4.86 -13.00 13.35
C SER A 85 4.89 -14.34 12.59
N GLY A 86 4.50 -14.30 11.32
CA GLY A 86 4.67 -15.42 10.40
C GLY A 86 6.08 -15.39 9.84
N VAL A 87 6.66 -16.56 9.60
CA VAL A 87 7.76 -16.69 8.66
C VAL A 87 7.24 -16.10 7.34
N LEU A 88 7.71 -14.91 6.96
CA LEU A 88 7.44 -14.41 5.62
C LEU A 88 8.06 -15.43 4.69
N ASP A 89 7.24 -16.17 3.94
CA ASP A 89 7.78 -16.84 2.78
C ASP A 89 8.40 -15.73 1.90
N VAL A 90 9.62 -15.95 1.43
CA VAL A 90 10.34 -14.94 0.65
C VAL A 90 9.54 -14.60 -0.62
N SER A 91 8.69 -15.52 -1.09
CA SER A 91 7.73 -15.26 -2.17
C SER A 91 6.69 -14.19 -1.83
N ASP A 92 6.24 -14.10 -0.58
CA ASP A 92 5.19 -13.16 -0.16
C ASP A 92 5.70 -11.71 -0.17
N LEU A 93 7.02 -11.51 -0.03
CA LEU A 93 7.65 -10.19 -0.14
C LEU A 93 7.39 -9.50 -1.48
N PHE A 94 7.16 -10.30 -2.54
CA PHE A 94 6.97 -9.79 -3.89
C PHE A 94 5.50 -9.79 -4.34
N GLY A 95 4.60 -10.24 -3.47
CA GLY A 95 3.16 -10.27 -3.70
C GLY A 95 2.71 -11.31 -4.73
N THR A 96 1.41 -11.29 -5.01
CA THR A 96 0.76 -12.13 -6.02
C THR A 96 -0.19 -11.26 -6.84
N ASP A 97 -0.18 -11.45 -8.15
CA ASP A 97 -1.03 -10.73 -9.10
C ASP A 97 -1.54 -11.69 -10.20
N LEU A 98 -2.36 -11.19 -11.11
CA LEU A 98 -2.80 -11.92 -12.31
C LEU A 98 -1.62 -12.13 -13.25
N ASP A 99 -1.50 -13.35 -13.78
CA ASP A 99 -0.48 -13.70 -14.76
C ASP A 99 -0.87 -13.15 -16.14
N LEU A 100 -0.04 -12.24 -16.66
CA LEU A 100 -0.21 -11.57 -17.93
C LEU A 100 0.83 -12.05 -18.94
N SER A 101 0.39 -12.86 -19.90
CA SER A 101 1.22 -13.36 -20.99
C SER A 101 1.02 -12.50 -22.22
N GLY A 102 1.97 -11.61 -22.51
CA GLY A 102 1.88 -10.68 -23.65
C GLY A 102 0.71 -9.69 -23.52
N GLY A 103 0.40 -9.25 -22.30
CA GLY A 103 -0.70 -8.34 -22.01
C GLY A 103 -2.09 -8.99 -21.96
N LEU A 104 -2.19 -10.32 -22.14
CA LEU A 104 -3.44 -11.06 -22.03
C LEU A 104 -3.51 -11.83 -20.71
N LEU A 105 -4.72 -11.88 -20.13
CA LEU A 105 -5.01 -12.73 -18.97
C LEU A 105 -4.86 -14.20 -19.34
N SER A 106 -4.07 -14.91 -18.56
CA SER A 106 -3.96 -16.37 -18.66
C SER A 106 -5.01 -17.05 -17.78
N VAL A 107 -5.46 -18.22 -18.22
CA VAL A 107 -6.52 -18.99 -17.58
C VAL A 107 -5.99 -20.38 -17.28
N SER A 108 -6.22 -20.85 -16.07
CA SER A 108 -5.89 -22.20 -15.63
C SER A 108 -6.69 -23.27 -16.38
N GLU A 109 -6.24 -24.52 -16.33
CA GLU A 109 -6.98 -25.66 -16.90
C GLU A 109 -8.39 -25.83 -16.31
N ALA A 110 -8.62 -25.31 -15.10
CA ALA A 110 -9.92 -25.30 -14.42
C ALA A 110 -10.84 -24.14 -14.85
N GLY A 111 -10.38 -23.22 -15.70
CA GLY A 111 -11.16 -22.09 -16.18
C GLY A 111 -11.12 -20.84 -15.27
N ASP A 112 -10.28 -20.84 -14.23
CA ASP A 112 -10.06 -19.67 -13.36
C ASP A 112 -8.85 -18.84 -13.80
N LEU A 113 -8.78 -17.56 -13.40
CA LEU A 113 -7.65 -16.67 -13.70
C LEU A 113 -6.36 -17.21 -13.08
N GLN A 114 -5.31 -17.24 -13.89
CA GLN A 114 -4.00 -17.69 -13.44
C GLN A 114 -3.30 -16.57 -12.65
N LEU A 115 -2.64 -16.96 -11.56
CA LEU A 115 -1.93 -16.07 -10.66
C LEU A 115 -0.42 -16.28 -10.79
N VAL A 116 0.32 -15.19 -10.67
CA VAL A 116 1.78 -15.16 -10.60
C VAL A 116 2.19 -14.61 -9.23
N SER A 117 3.08 -15.32 -8.55
CA SER A 117 3.56 -14.95 -7.20
C SER A 117 5.08 -14.86 -7.15
N GLY A 118 5.62 -14.14 -6.17
CA GLY A 118 7.06 -14.11 -5.91
C GLY A 118 7.87 -13.33 -6.95
N VAL A 119 9.10 -13.79 -7.21
CA VAL A 119 10.03 -13.17 -8.16
C VAL A 119 9.46 -13.07 -9.59
N PRO A 120 8.73 -14.07 -10.12
CA PRO A 120 8.01 -13.93 -11.39
C PRO A 120 7.06 -12.73 -11.43
N ASN A 121 6.31 -12.49 -10.35
CA ASN A 121 5.40 -11.33 -10.26
C ASN A 121 6.17 -10.01 -10.30
N LEU A 122 7.28 -9.92 -9.56
CA LEU A 122 8.14 -8.75 -9.60
C LEU A 122 8.70 -8.49 -11.02
N ARG A 123 9.14 -9.55 -11.72
CA ARG A 123 9.63 -9.44 -13.10
C ARG A 123 8.54 -8.90 -14.03
N GLN A 124 7.33 -9.45 -13.93
CA GLN A 124 6.17 -8.98 -14.70
C GLN A 124 5.88 -7.50 -14.41
N ALA A 125 5.84 -7.10 -13.13
CA ALA A 125 5.58 -5.71 -12.76
C ALA A 125 6.66 -4.73 -13.28
N LEU A 126 7.94 -5.10 -13.21
CA LEU A 126 9.03 -4.30 -13.76
C LEU A 126 8.94 -4.19 -15.28
N HIS A 127 8.56 -5.27 -15.97
CA HIS A 127 8.36 -5.26 -17.42
C HIS A 127 7.23 -4.31 -17.81
N HIS A 128 6.05 -4.41 -17.19
CA HIS A 128 4.95 -3.49 -17.45
C HIS A 128 5.32 -2.03 -17.19
N ARG A 129 6.06 -1.75 -16.11
CA ARG A 129 6.52 -0.39 -15.81
C ARG A 129 7.52 0.13 -16.83
N LEU A 130 8.39 -0.72 -17.37
CA LEU A 130 9.31 -0.33 -18.44
C LEU A 130 8.58 -0.16 -19.78
N GLU A 131 7.50 -0.88 -20.05
CA GLU A 131 6.75 -0.67 -21.30
C GLU A 131 5.86 0.58 -21.27
N THR A 132 5.41 0.98 -20.08
CA THR A 132 4.53 2.14 -19.91
C THR A 132 5.31 3.45 -19.99
N HIS A 133 4.76 4.45 -20.68
CA HIS A 133 5.37 5.78 -20.75
C HIS A 133 4.99 6.64 -19.55
N THR A 134 5.94 7.44 -19.06
CA THR A 134 5.63 8.45 -18.05
C THR A 134 4.54 9.41 -18.56
N GLY A 135 3.48 9.59 -17.77
CA GLY A 135 2.32 10.40 -18.13
C GLY A 135 1.20 9.68 -18.91
N GLU A 136 1.38 8.41 -19.29
CA GLU A 136 0.35 7.62 -19.99
C GLU A 136 -0.85 7.29 -19.09
N LEU A 137 -0.57 7.05 -17.80
CA LEU A 137 -1.60 6.79 -16.80
C LEU A 137 -2.02 8.10 -16.12
N ILE A 138 -3.22 8.59 -16.46
CA ILE A 138 -3.77 9.88 -15.96
C ILE A 138 -3.77 9.95 -14.41
N PHE A 139 -4.11 8.85 -13.74
CA PHE A 139 -4.15 8.79 -12.28
C PHE A 139 -2.79 8.47 -11.63
N HIS A 140 -1.78 8.13 -12.44
CA HIS A 140 -0.44 7.77 -11.99
C HIS A 140 0.63 8.37 -12.94
N PRO A 141 0.74 9.71 -13.00
CA PRO A 141 1.62 10.38 -13.96
C PRO A 141 3.10 10.01 -13.80
N ASP A 142 3.54 9.68 -12.57
CA ASP A 142 4.91 9.28 -12.25
C ASP A 142 5.22 7.80 -12.56
N TYR A 143 4.24 7.02 -13.01
CA TYR A 143 4.42 5.62 -13.39
C TYR A 143 4.94 5.52 -14.83
N GLY A 144 5.82 4.56 -15.10
CA GLY A 144 6.41 4.33 -16.41
C GLY A 144 7.87 4.76 -16.53
N GLN A 145 8.37 4.80 -17.77
CA GLN A 145 9.70 5.30 -18.11
C GLN A 145 9.67 6.40 -19.18
N ARG A 146 10.78 7.16 -19.21
CA ARG A 146 11.00 8.29 -20.13
C ARG A 146 11.79 7.90 -21.40
N PHE A 147 11.89 6.61 -21.70
CA PHE A 147 12.72 6.13 -22.81
C PHE A 147 12.23 6.62 -24.19
N HIS A 148 10.92 6.86 -24.33
CA HIS A 148 10.34 7.42 -25.55
C HIS A 148 10.91 8.79 -25.94
N GLU A 149 11.41 9.57 -24.98
CA GLU A 149 12.04 10.87 -25.25
C GLU A 149 13.35 10.74 -26.04
N LEU A 150 13.95 9.55 -26.04
CA LEU A 150 15.20 9.26 -26.76
C LEU A 150 14.94 8.77 -28.18
N ILE A 151 13.70 8.40 -28.51
CA ILE A 151 13.33 7.87 -29.84
C ILE A 151 13.47 8.99 -30.88
N GLY A 152 14.16 8.69 -31.98
CA GLY A 152 14.47 9.67 -33.03
C GLY A 152 15.61 10.63 -32.67
N GLY A 153 16.22 10.49 -31.49
CA GLY A 153 17.43 11.20 -31.11
C GLY A 153 18.69 10.62 -31.75
N PRO A 154 19.80 11.38 -31.76
CA PRO A 154 21.08 10.89 -32.27
C PRO A 154 21.63 9.76 -31.38
N ALA A 155 22.11 8.69 -32.03
CA ALA A 155 22.84 7.60 -31.39
C ALA A 155 24.23 8.07 -30.95
N ASN A 156 24.33 8.59 -29.73
CA ASN A 156 25.57 9.06 -29.15
C ASN A 156 25.78 8.50 -27.73
N PRO A 157 27.01 8.54 -27.19
CA PRO A 157 27.30 8.01 -25.86
C PRO A 157 26.49 8.67 -24.73
N ILE A 158 26.03 9.91 -24.92
CA ILE A 158 25.20 10.63 -23.94
C ILE A 158 23.78 10.04 -23.93
N THR A 159 23.20 9.77 -25.09
CA THR A 159 21.88 9.12 -25.24
C THR A 159 21.91 7.72 -24.61
N ASN A 160 23.01 6.98 -24.79
CA ASN A 160 23.18 5.66 -24.15
C ASN A 160 23.22 5.78 -22.61
N LEU A 161 24.02 6.72 -22.09
CA LEU A 161 24.09 6.96 -20.65
C LEU A 161 22.75 7.41 -20.07
N LEU A 162 22.01 8.24 -20.82
CA LEU A 162 20.69 8.72 -20.43
C LEU A 162 19.67 7.58 -20.41
N GLY A 163 19.67 6.72 -21.43
CA GLY A 163 18.84 5.52 -21.48
C GLY A 163 19.11 4.58 -20.31
N ALA A 164 20.39 4.33 -20.01
CA ALA A 164 20.79 3.58 -18.81
C ALA A 164 20.26 4.23 -17.51
N SER A 165 20.41 5.55 -17.36
CA SER A 165 19.92 6.28 -16.19
C SER A 165 18.39 6.21 -16.03
N TYR A 166 17.64 6.30 -17.14
CA TYR A 166 16.19 6.21 -17.13
C TYR A 166 15.71 4.82 -16.69
N VAL A 167 16.27 3.75 -17.25
CA VAL A 167 15.96 2.38 -16.84
C VAL A 167 16.32 2.15 -15.37
N ALA A 168 17.52 2.57 -14.94
CA ALA A 168 17.93 2.42 -13.55
C ALA A 168 17.03 3.17 -12.56
N SER A 169 16.58 4.38 -12.92
CA SER A 169 15.68 5.18 -12.09
C SER A 169 14.27 4.58 -12.04
N CYS A 170 13.77 4.07 -13.17
CA CYS A 170 12.49 3.39 -13.26
C CYS A 170 12.45 2.14 -12.37
N VAL A 171 13.46 1.27 -12.50
CA VAL A 171 13.57 0.03 -11.69
C VAL A 171 13.73 0.34 -10.20
N ARG A 172 14.50 1.38 -9.83
CA ARG A 172 14.66 1.82 -8.44
C ARG A 172 13.37 2.39 -7.83
N SER A 173 12.42 2.81 -8.66
CA SER A 173 11.15 3.38 -8.17
C SER A 173 10.17 2.33 -7.65
N ASP A 174 10.43 1.03 -7.87
CA ASP A 174 9.64 -0.04 -7.26
C ASP A 174 10.11 -0.29 -5.82
N PRO A 175 9.22 -0.23 -4.81
CA PRO A 175 9.59 -0.37 -3.40
C PRO A 175 10.16 -1.75 -3.03
N ARG A 176 9.98 -2.77 -3.88
CA ARG A 176 10.53 -4.12 -3.68
C ARG A 176 11.98 -4.25 -4.15
N ILE A 177 12.54 -3.20 -4.77
CA ILE A 177 13.93 -3.11 -5.19
C ILE A 177 14.73 -2.29 -4.19
N ALA A 178 15.81 -2.87 -3.65
CA ALA A 178 16.72 -2.20 -2.74
C ALA A 178 17.78 -1.38 -3.48
N ASN A 179 18.31 -1.90 -4.59
CA ASN A 179 19.34 -1.21 -5.37
C ASN A 179 19.34 -1.67 -6.83
N VAL A 180 20.02 -0.93 -7.72
CA VAL A 180 20.27 -1.31 -9.11
C VAL A 180 21.77 -1.24 -9.37
N ARG A 181 22.33 -2.31 -9.95
CA ARG A 181 23.74 -2.47 -10.28
C ARG A 181 23.91 -2.79 -11.77
N ASP A 182 25.13 -2.66 -12.26
CA ASP A 182 25.55 -3.13 -13.59
C ASP A 182 24.68 -2.62 -14.75
N THR A 183 24.22 -1.37 -14.68
CA THR A 183 23.45 -0.77 -15.75
C THR A 183 24.35 -0.44 -16.95
N LYS A 184 24.03 -1.00 -18.11
CA LYS A 184 24.76 -0.81 -19.37
C LYS A 184 23.78 -0.55 -20.50
N ALA A 185 24.15 0.37 -21.38
CA ALA A 185 23.44 0.64 -22.62
C ALA A 185 24.38 0.40 -23.79
N GLU A 186 23.94 -0.39 -24.76
CA GLU A 186 24.69 -0.76 -25.96
C GLU A 186 23.88 -0.38 -27.19
N LEU A 187 24.56 0.15 -28.21
CA LEU A 187 23.93 0.42 -29.49
C LEU A 187 23.82 -0.90 -30.27
N ARG A 188 22.61 -1.25 -30.70
CA ARG A 188 22.33 -2.42 -31.55
C ARG A 188 21.60 -1.95 -32.81
N GLY A 189 22.36 -1.81 -33.90
CA GLY A 189 21.85 -1.26 -35.16
C GLY A 189 21.35 0.17 -34.95
N ASP A 190 20.05 0.38 -35.17
CA ASP A 190 19.38 1.68 -35.01
C ASP A 190 18.72 1.85 -33.63
N GLY A 191 18.83 0.85 -32.75
CA GLY A 191 18.25 0.84 -31.40
C GLY A 191 19.30 0.92 -30.29
N ILE A 192 18.84 1.28 -29.09
CA ILE A 192 19.64 1.23 -27.85
C ILE A 192 19.08 0.11 -26.98
N ALA A 193 19.89 -0.90 -26.72
CA ALA A 193 19.56 -1.98 -25.81
C ALA A 193 20.12 -1.65 -24.42
N VAL A 194 19.27 -1.70 -23.38
CA VAL A 194 19.67 -1.41 -22.00
C VAL A 194 19.49 -2.66 -21.14
N SER A 195 20.53 -2.98 -20.37
CA SER A 195 20.51 -4.05 -19.38
C SER A 195 20.90 -3.51 -18.00
N ALA A 196 20.31 -4.07 -16.96
CA ALA A 196 20.59 -3.72 -15.57
C ALA A 196 20.38 -4.94 -14.65
N THR A 197 21.01 -4.94 -13.49
CA THR A 197 20.76 -5.94 -12.45
C THR A 197 20.09 -5.27 -11.26
N ALA A 198 18.81 -5.56 -11.04
CA ALA A 198 18.10 -5.12 -9.85
C ALA A 198 18.50 -6.00 -8.66
N VAL A 199 18.67 -5.41 -7.49
CA VAL A 199 18.88 -6.12 -6.23
C VAL A 199 17.59 -5.95 -5.43
N THR A 200 16.90 -7.06 -5.20
CA THR A 200 15.65 -7.09 -4.44
C THR A 200 15.89 -6.85 -2.95
N ILE A 201 14.83 -6.56 -2.21
CA ILE A 201 14.89 -6.35 -0.75
C ILE A 201 15.41 -7.56 0.05
N ASP A 202 15.30 -8.78 -0.50
CA ASP A 202 15.91 -10.00 0.06
C ASP A 202 17.40 -10.15 -0.32
N GLY A 203 17.97 -9.17 -1.01
CA GLY A 203 19.38 -9.12 -1.40
C GLY A 203 19.74 -9.92 -2.65
N LYS A 204 18.78 -10.57 -3.31
CA LYS A 204 19.05 -11.37 -4.51
C LYS A 204 19.15 -10.51 -5.77
N PRO A 205 20.04 -10.85 -6.72
CA PRO A 205 20.08 -10.19 -8.01
C PRO A 205 18.97 -10.71 -8.93
N LEU A 206 18.26 -9.79 -9.58
CA LEU A 206 17.28 -10.03 -10.63
C LEU A 206 17.73 -9.27 -11.89
N PRO A 207 18.11 -9.96 -12.98
CA PRO A 207 18.42 -9.28 -14.22
C PRO A 207 17.16 -8.63 -14.80
N VAL A 208 17.30 -7.37 -15.23
CA VAL A 208 16.24 -6.56 -15.83
C VAL A 208 16.77 -5.97 -17.14
N GLY A 209 15.96 -6.05 -18.19
CA GLY A 209 16.37 -5.66 -19.54
C GLY A 209 16.68 -6.88 -20.42
N GLY A 210 16.36 -6.74 -21.70
CA GLY A 210 16.44 -7.82 -22.68
C GLY A 210 15.87 -7.33 -24.00
N GLU A 211 16.79 -7.20 -24.96
CA GLU A 211 16.69 -6.77 -26.38
C GLU A 211 16.16 -5.36 -26.67
#